data_AF-A0A5J5E4S9-F1
#
_entry.id   AF-A0A5J5E4S9-F1
#
_cell.length_a   1.000
_cell.length_b   1.000
_cell.length_c   1.000
_cell.angle_alpha   90.00
_cell.angle_beta   90.00
_cell.angle_gamma   90.00
#
_symmetry.space_group_name_H-M   'P 1'
#
loop_
_entity.id
_entity.type
_entity.pdbx_description
1 polymer ?
#
loop_
_entity_poly.entity_id
_entity_poly.type
_entity_poly.pdbx_seq_one_letter_code
_entity_poly.pdbx_strand_id
1 'polypeptide(L)'
;MTAKIKPDAKSITSDQLEEMFDNGEDILNYVDLKNPVVEHHPPLEKRITLTMPAWMVSELDNEAAELAISRNAVVNTWIADRLRAMRRHETVHA
;
A
#
# COMPACT_ATOMS: atom_id res chain seq x y z
N MET A 1 28.23 5.16 6.57
CA MET A 1 28.82 6.40 6.02
C MET A 1 27.94 7.56 6.48
N THR A 2 28.48 8.41 7.35
CA THR A 2 27.75 9.45 8.08
C THR A 2 27.55 10.68 7.19
N ALA A 3 26.29 10.97 6.82
CA ALA A 3 25.96 12.21 6.15
C ALA A 3 26.13 13.38 7.13
N LYS A 4 26.94 14.37 6.72
CA LYS A 4 27.20 15.58 7.48
C LYS A 4 25.92 16.41 7.57
N ILE A 5 25.31 16.47 8.75
CA ILE A 5 24.19 17.36 9.05
C ILE A 5 24.74 18.79 9.10
N LYS A 6 24.27 19.67 8.21
CA LYS A 6 24.53 21.12 8.28
C LYS A 6 23.81 21.73 9.49
N PRO A 7 24.40 22.70 10.21
CA PRO A 7 23.92 23.11 11.54
C PRO A 7 22.74 24.09 11.55
N ASP A 8 22.09 24.38 10.41
CA ASP A 8 21.10 25.48 10.32
C ASP A 8 19.69 25.03 9.91
N ALA A 9 19.36 23.74 10.00
CA ALA A 9 17.98 23.29 9.82
C ALA A 9 17.24 23.39 11.16
N LYS A 10 16.40 24.43 11.32
CA LYS A 10 15.39 24.49 12.38
C LYS A 10 14.61 23.17 12.38
N SER A 11 14.74 22.37 13.43
CA SER A 11 14.03 21.10 13.57
C SER A 11 12.58 21.39 13.98
N ILE A 12 11.64 21.17 13.06
CA ILE A 12 10.21 21.16 13.36
C ILE A 12 9.71 19.71 13.42
N THR A 13 8.64 19.47 14.17
CA THR A 13 8.00 18.15 14.19
C THR A 13 7.20 17.91 12.91
N SER A 14 6.91 16.65 12.59
CA SER A 14 6.07 16.28 11.43
C SER A 14 4.71 16.98 11.47
N ASP A 15 4.06 16.98 12.63
CA ASP A 15 2.73 17.59 12.81
C ASP A 15 2.76 19.11 12.54
N GLN A 16 3.84 19.80 12.92
CA GLN A 16 4.01 21.24 12.67
C GLN A 16 4.26 21.54 11.20
N LEU A 17 5.00 20.68 10.49
CA LEU A 17 5.23 20.82 9.06
C LEU A 17 3.93 20.65 8.27
N GLU A 18 3.08 19.71 8.68
CA GLU A 18 1.77 19.45 8.10
C GLU A 18 0.81 20.64 8.31
N GLU A 19 0.74 21.18 9.52
CA GLU A 19 -0.05 22.38 9.81
C GLU A 19 0.40 23.61 9.01
N MET A 20 1.72 23.84 8.90
CA MET A 20 2.27 24.94 8.09
C MET A 20 1.94 24.76 6.60
N PHE A 21 1.97 23.53 6.09
CA PHE A 21 1.60 23.22 4.72
C PHE A 21 0.11 23.51 4.44
N ASP A 22 -0.77 23.08 5.34
CA ASP A 22 -2.22 23.31 5.23
C ASP A 22 -2.60 24.79 5.34
N ASN A 23 -1.85 25.55 6.15
CA ASN A 23 -2.00 27.00 6.28
C ASN A 23 -1.42 27.79 5.08
N GLY A 24 -0.78 27.12 4.12
CA GLY A 24 -0.18 27.75 2.94
C GLY A 24 1.11 28.52 3.25
N GLU A 25 1.79 28.20 4.34
CA GLU A 25 3.07 28.80 4.72
C GLU A 25 4.24 28.23 3.90
N ASP A 26 5.34 28.99 3.82
CA ASP A 26 6.54 28.57 3.08
C ASP A 26 7.33 27.50 3.85
N ILE A 27 7.15 26.24 3.43
CA ILE A 27 7.84 25.07 3.98
C ILE A 27 9.16 24.73 3.26
N LEU A 28 9.53 25.46 2.19
CA LEU A 28 10.69 25.10 1.34
C LEU A 28 12.02 25.17 2.11
N ASN A 29 12.08 25.96 3.19
CA ASN A 29 13.24 26.05 4.07
C ASN A 29 13.50 24.77 4.87
N TYR A 30 12.51 23.87 4.97
CA TYR A 30 12.59 22.61 5.72
C TYR A 30 12.75 21.38 4.80
N VAL A 31 12.70 21.57 3.48
CA VAL A 31 12.78 20.49 2.49
C VAL A 31 14.14 20.51 1.79
N ASP A 32 14.83 19.36 1.76
CA ASP A 32 16.08 19.22 0.99
C ASP A 32 15.76 19.08 -0.52
N LEU A 33 15.73 20.22 -1.21
CA LEU A 33 15.55 20.27 -2.66
C LEU A 33 16.79 19.80 -3.45
N LYS A 34 17.95 19.65 -2.81
CA LYS A 34 19.19 19.26 -3.50
C LYS A 34 19.32 17.74 -3.61
N ASN A 35 18.76 16.99 -2.67
CA ASN A 35 18.73 15.52 -2.70
C ASN A 35 17.32 15.01 -2.39
N PRO A 36 16.34 15.24 -3.28
CA PRO A 36 15.00 14.69 -3.08
C PRO A 36 15.09 13.17 -3.09
N VAL A 37 14.84 12.55 -1.93
CA VAL A 37 14.68 11.11 -1.83
C VAL A 37 13.26 10.79 -2.29
N VAL A 38 13.13 10.45 -3.56
CA VAL A 38 11.90 9.84 -4.06
C VAL A 38 11.95 8.38 -3.63
N GLU A 39 11.24 8.02 -2.56
CA GLU A 39 10.95 6.62 -2.26
C GLU A 39 10.06 6.08 -3.39
N HIS A 40 10.69 5.59 -4.45
CA HIS A 40 10.03 4.72 -5.40
C HIS A 40 9.69 3.44 -4.65
N HIS A 41 8.56 3.40 -3.96
CA HIS A 41 7.97 2.15 -3.50
C HIS A 41 7.76 1.30 -4.75
N PRO A 42 8.50 0.21 -4.95
CA PRO A 42 8.19 -0.71 -6.03
C PRO A 42 6.77 -1.19 -5.77
N PRO A 43 5.93 -1.40 -6.80
CA PRO A 43 4.63 -2.01 -6.58
C PRO A 43 4.85 -3.31 -5.81
N LEU A 44 4.36 -3.38 -4.58
CA LEU A 44 4.46 -4.55 -3.69
C LEU A 44 3.67 -5.75 -4.24
N GLU A 45 3.03 -5.58 -5.40
CA GLU A 45 2.22 -6.56 -6.08
C GLU A 45 3.08 -7.62 -6.79
N LYS A 46 2.96 -8.87 -6.34
CA LYS A 46 3.56 -10.03 -7.02
C LYS A 46 2.54 -10.65 -7.96
N ARG A 47 2.91 -10.77 -9.24
CA ARG A 47 2.11 -11.48 -10.25
C ARG A 47 2.35 -12.97 -10.15
N ILE A 48 1.27 -13.75 -10.12
CA ILE A 48 1.30 -15.22 -10.15
C ILE A 48 0.51 -15.73 -11.35
N THR A 49 1.00 -16.79 -11.99
CA THR A 49 0.28 -17.52 -13.04
C THR A 49 -0.23 -18.82 -12.45
N LEU A 50 -1.50 -19.13 -12.66
CA LEU A 50 -2.15 -20.34 -12.16
C LEU A 50 -2.97 -21.00 -13.26
N THR A 51 -3.12 -22.31 -13.17
CA THR A 51 -3.96 -23.10 -14.08
C THR A 51 -5.19 -23.57 -13.31
N MET A 52 -6.38 -23.34 -13.87
CA MET A 52 -7.66 -23.75 -13.28
C MET A 52 -8.48 -24.56 -14.29
N PRO A 53 -9.32 -25.50 -13.81
CA PRO A 53 -10.31 -26.15 -14.65
C PRO A 53 -11.29 -25.14 -15.29
N ALA A 54 -11.78 -25.45 -16.50
CA ALA A 54 -12.69 -24.56 -17.23
C ALA A 54 -13.95 -24.19 -16.43
N TRP A 55 -14.55 -25.16 -15.73
CA TRP A 55 -15.74 -24.94 -14.91
C TRP A 55 -15.49 -23.89 -13.81
N MET A 56 -14.31 -23.89 -13.19
CA MET A 56 -13.99 -22.95 -12.12
C MET A 56 -13.84 -21.52 -12.65
N VAL A 57 -13.26 -21.37 -13.84
CA VAL A 57 -13.14 -20.06 -14.49
C VAL A 57 -14.53 -19.51 -14.85
N SER A 58 -15.43 -20.36 -15.36
CA SER A 58 -16.80 -19.97 -15.67
C SER A 58 -17.57 -19.50 -14.43
N GLU A 59 -17.45 -20.19 -13.30
CA GLU A 59 -18.08 -19.76 -12.04
C GLU A 59 -17.51 -18.41 -11.56
N LEU A 60 -16.19 -18.21 -11.64
CA LEU A 60 -15.56 -16.93 -11.29
C LEU A 60 -16.00 -15.78 -12.20
N ASP A 61 -16.26 -16.06 -13.48
CA ASP A 61 -16.77 -15.06 -14.43
C ASP A 61 -18.21 -14.66 -14.13
N ASN A 62 -19.07 -15.62 -13.78
CA ASN A 62 -20.44 -15.35 -13.39
C ASN A 62 -20.49 -14.47 -12.14
N GLU A 63 -19.73 -14.81 -11.11
CA GLU A 63 -19.63 -14.01 -9.89
C GLU A 63 -19.09 -12.59 -10.16
N ALA A 64 -18.07 -12.49 -11.01
CA ALA A 64 -17.50 -11.20 -11.40
C ALA A 64 -18.55 -10.31 -12.10
N ALA A 65 -19.40 -10.91 -12.94
CA ALA A 65 -20.49 -10.21 -13.60
C ALA A 65 -21.58 -9.76 -12.61
N GLU A 66 -21.97 -10.62 -11.67
CA GLU A 66 -22.95 -10.28 -10.63
C GLU A 66 -22.48 -9.13 -9.74
N LEU A 67 -21.21 -9.13 -9.36
CA LEU A 67 -20.59 -8.10 -8.52
C LEU A 67 -20.15 -6.86 -9.30
N ALA A 68 -20.25 -6.87 -10.63
CA ALA A 68 -19.73 -5.83 -11.53
C ALA A 68 -18.24 -5.49 -11.29
N ILE A 69 -17.42 -6.50 -11.00
CA ILE A 69 -15.96 -6.36 -10.79
C ILE A 69 -15.18 -7.28 -11.74
N SER A 70 -13.85 -7.13 -11.76
CA SER A 70 -13.01 -8.05 -12.53
C SER A 70 -12.90 -9.43 -11.86
N ARG A 71 -12.70 -10.48 -12.67
CA ARG A 71 -12.36 -11.84 -12.17
C ARG A 71 -11.20 -11.83 -11.16
N ASN A 72 -10.16 -11.05 -11.44
CA ASN A 72 -9.00 -10.92 -10.54
C ASN A 72 -9.38 -10.31 -9.19
N ALA A 73 -10.35 -9.38 -9.16
CA ALA A 73 -10.84 -8.79 -7.91
C ALA A 73 -11.62 -9.83 -7.08
N VAL A 74 -12.45 -10.67 -7.72
CA VAL A 74 -13.13 -11.80 -7.05
C VAL A 74 -12.10 -12.74 -6.42
N VAL A 75 -11.14 -13.22 -7.22
CA VAL A 75 -10.08 -14.14 -6.77
C VAL A 75 -9.29 -13.54 -5.60
N ASN A 76 -8.86 -12.29 -5.71
CA ASN A 76 -8.09 -11.63 -4.66
C ASN A 76 -8.89 -11.49 -3.36
N THR A 77 -10.18 -11.15 -3.46
CA THR A 77 -11.06 -10.96 -2.31
C THR A 77 -11.26 -12.28 -1.56
N TRP A 78 -11.60 -13.36 -2.28
CA TRP A 78 -11.82 -14.67 -1.68
C TRP A 78 -10.56 -15.26 -1.04
N ILE A 79 -9.41 -15.14 -1.71
CA ILE A 79 -8.11 -15.56 -1.14
C ILE A 79 -7.80 -14.75 0.13
N ALA A 80 -7.97 -13.42 0.09
CA ALA A 80 -7.72 -12.58 1.25
C ALA A 80 -8.63 -12.96 2.43
N ASP A 81 -9.91 -13.20 2.19
CA ASP A 81 -10.87 -13.57 3.22
C ASP A 81 -10.59 -14.94 3.80
N ARG A 82 -10.22 -15.92 2.96
CA ARG A 82 -9.81 -17.25 3.43
C ARG A 82 -8.56 -17.18 4.31
N LEU A 83 -7.54 -16.43 3.89
CA LEU A 83 -6.30 -16.24 4.66
C LEU A 83 -6.56 -15.52 6.00
N ARG A 84 -7.42 -14.49 5.99
CA ARG A 84 -7.82 -13.79 7.22
C ARG A 84 -8.59 -14.71 8.16
N ALA A 85 -9.51 -15.51 7.65
CA ALA A 85 -10.26 -16.48 8.45
C ALA A 85 -9.35 -17.53 9.10
N MET A 86 -8.36 -18.04 8.36
CA MET A 86 -7.36 -18.97 8.88
C MET A 86 -6.52 -18.36 10.00
N ARG A 87 -6.00 -17.14 9.81
CA ARG A 87 -5.25 -16.43 10.87
C ARG A 87 -6.07 -16.21 12.14
N ARG A 88 -7.35 -15.81 12.00
CA ARG A 88 -8.25 -15.65 13.15
C ARG A 88 -8.46 -16.96 13.91
N HIS A 89 -8.56 -18.08 13.20
CA HIS A 89 -8.72 -19.39 13.84
C HIS A 89 -7.46 -19.79 14.62
N GLU A 90 -6.27 -19.51 14.09
CA GLU A 90 -5.00 -19.81 14.76
C GLU A 90 -4.81 -19.00 16.06
N THR A 91 -5.23 -17.73 16.08
CA THR A 91 -5.15 -16.90 17.29
C THR A 91 -6.15 -17.27 18.39
N VAL A 92 -7.18 -18.07 18.10
CA VAL A 92 -8.18 -18.51 19.09
C VAL A 92 -7.80 -19.83 19.75
N HIS A 93 -6.89 -20.60 19.14
CA HIS A 93 -6.38 -21.88 19.67
C HIS A 93 -4.97 -21.77 20.28
N ALA A 94 -4.47 -20.55 20.48
CA ALA A 94 -3.19 -20.24 21.14
C ALA A 94 -3.44 -19.50 22.45
#